data_AF-A0A918MNL4-F1
#
_entry.id   AF-A0A918MNL4-F1
#
_cell.length_a   1.000
_cell.length_b   1.000
_cell.length_c   1.000
_cell.angle_alpha   90.00
_cell.angle_beta   90.00
_cell.angle_gamma   90.00
#
_symmetry.space_group_name_H-M   'P 1'
#
loop_
_entity.id
_entity.type
_entity.pdbx_description
1 polymer ?
#
loop_
_entity_poly.entity_id
_entity_poly.type
_entity_poly.pdbx_seq_one_letter_code
_entity_poly.pdbx_strand_id
1 'polypeptide(L)'
;MVCLDTSGSYPTAERESARNAVAAALPKLVLPGRKASTVYVYTIGVNTYGEPPKLELDIPALRGRPVGVGAGSGPLQRKRVAAGAREFAERWGELHKRALSSARAQGQRLNALKVSKSESGTDLGGCLKNASEQFADRSRKGPRYLVMASDLDPDGLQQQSTARMTGATVSVVDFTCSQAVQCDARKSRWTKKFRELGASTVSITRPGYPEHLFEDGSGSTGAGS
;
A
#
# COMPACT_ATOMS: atom_id res chain seq x y z
N MET A 1 -5.13 -1.01 -1.01
CA MET A 1 -5.87 -0.02 -1.82
C MET A 1 -5.12 1.29 -1.80
N VAL A 2 -5.13 2.03 -2.91
CA VAL A 2 -4.49 3.33 -3.09
C VAL A 2 -5.56 4.30 -3.57
N CYS A 3 -5.66 5.48 -2.96
CA CYS A 3 -6.50 6.57 -3.43
C CYS A 3 -5.61 7.78 -3.78
N LEU A 4 -5.71 8.26 -5.02
CA LEU A 4 -4.97 9.42 -5.50
C LEU A 4 -5.90 10.62 -5.59
N ASP A 5 -5.69 11.63 -4.77
CA ASP A 5 -6.49 12.84 -4.80
C ASP A 5 -6.23 13.64 -6.07
N THR A 6 -7.31 13.95 -6.79
CA THR A 6 -7.27 14.62 -8.08
C THR A 6 -7.82 16.02 -8.02
N SER A 7 -8.29 16.46 -6.86
CA SER A 7 -8.96 17.73 -6.67
C SER A 7 -8.08 18.93 -7.00
N GLY A 8 -8.71 20.11 -6.97
CA GLY A 8 -8.03 21.38 -7.12
C GLY A 8 -7.12 21.76 -5.96
N SER A 9 -7.44 21.30 -4.75
CA SER A 9 -6.71 21.64 -3.53
C SER A 9 -5.41 20.84 -3.39
N TYR A 10 -5.37 19.62 -3.93
CA TYR A 10 -4.18 18.77 -3.89
C TYR A 10 -3.27 18.98 -5.12
N PRO A 11 -2.08 19.59 -4.96
CA PRO A 11 -1.31 20.01 -6.11
C PRO A 11 -0.72 18.83 -6.90
N THR A 12 -0.57 19.04 -8.21
CA THR A 12 -0.21 17.98 -9.16
C THR A 12 1.14 17.36 -8.83
N ALA A 13 2.12 18.16 -8.40
CA ALA A 13 3.46 17.67 -8.10
C ALA A 13 3.47 16.65 -6.96
N GLU A 14 2.69 16.88 -5.91
CA GLU A 14 2.56 15.99 -4.76
C GLU A 14 1.77 14.74 -5.09
N ARG A 15 0.74 14.86 -5.93
CA ARG A 15 0.04 13.70 -6.50
C ARG A 15 0.97 12.80 -7.32
N GLU A 16 1.80 13.39 -8.17
CA GLU A 16 2.77 12.64 -8.97
C GLU A 16 3.85 12.02 -8.10
N SER A 17 4.37 12.78 -7.12
CA SER A 17 5.33 12.28 -6.12
C SER A 17 4.77 11.07 -5.37
N ALA A 18 3.55 11.16 -4.86
CA ALA A 18 2.92 10.09 -4.11
C ALA A 18 2.67 8.85 -4.95
N ARG A 19 2.18 9.03 -6.18
CA ARG A 19 2.01 7.94 -7.16
C ARG A 19 3.35 7.24 -7.42
N ASN A 20 4.42 8.00 -7.62
CA ASN A 20 5.76 7.48 -7.87
C ASN A 20 6.29 6.72 -6.63
N ALA A 21 6.03 7.23 -5.42
CA ALA A 21 6.41 6.57 -4.17
C ALA A 21 5.68 5.22 -3.99
N VAL A 22 4.38 5.17 -4.28
CA VAL A 22 3.62 3.92 -4.26
C VAL A 22 4.15 2.93 -5.30
N ALA A 23 4.40 3.39 -6.53
CA ALA A 23 4.96 2.57 -7.59
C ALA A 23 6.33 1.97 -7.22
N ALA A 24 7.20 2.78 -6.60
CA ALA A 24 8.51 2.35 -6.11
C ALA A 24 8.42 1.36 -4.93
N ALA A 25 7.32 1.38 -4.17
CA ALA A 25 7.09 0.48 -3.06
C ALA A 25 6.52 -0.89 -3.47
N LEU A 26 5.92 -1.03 -4.67
CA LEU A 26 5.33 -2.31 -5.11
C LEU A 26 6.29 -3.51 -5.08
N PRO A 27 7.57 -3.40 -5.49
CA PRO A 27 8.51 -4.51 -5.38
C PRO A 27 8.76 -4.98 -3.93
N LYS A 28 8.56 -4.11 -2.92
CA LYS A 28 8.70 -4.47 -1.50
C LYS A 28 7.59 -5.42 -1.02
N LEU A 29 6.48 -5.53 -1.77
CA LEU A 29 5.41 -6.47 -1.49
C LEU A 29 5.75 -7.91 -1.92
N VAL A 30 6.82 -8.10 -2.71
CA VAL A 30 7.31 -9.42 -3.11
C VAL A 30 8.12 -10.02 -1.97
N LEU A 31 7.42 -10.61 -1.00
CA LEU A 31 8.02 -11.18 0.20
C LEU A 31 7.95 -12.71 0.20
N PRO A 32 9.03 -13.42 0.60
CA PRO A 32 9.02 -14.88 0.66
C PRO A 32 7.91 -15.41 1.57
N GLY A 33 7.15 -16.39 1.07
CA GLY A 33 6.05 -17.01 1.80
C GLY A 33 4.74 -16.22 1.79
N ARG A 34 4.71 -15.00 1.22
CA ARG A 34 3.46 -14.25 1.05
C ARG A 34 2.71 -14.73 -0.20
N LYS A 35 1.37 -14.74 -0.07
CA LYS A 35 0.46 -14.98 -1.20
C LYS A 35 0.48 -13.78 -2.15
N ALA A 36 -0.06 -13.99 -3.36
CA ALA A 36 -0.26 -12.92 -4.31
C ALA A 36 -1.12 -11.82 -3.67
N SER A 37 -0.84 -10.58 -4.04
CA SER A 37 -1.53 -9.40 -3.52
C SER A 37 -2.01 -8.56 -4.68
N THR A 38 -3.18 -7.94 -4.55
CA THR A 38 -3.70 -7.02 -5.57
C THR A 38 -3.79 -5.62 -4.99
N VAL A 39 -3.25 -4.65 -5.72
CA VAL A 39 -3.32 -3.23 -5.38
C VAL A 39 -4.35 -2.56 -6.29
N TYR A 40 -5.48 -2.18 -5.68
CA TYR A 40 -6.53 -1.39 -6.33
C TYR A 40 -6.19 0.09 -6.22
N VAL A 41 -6.20 0.78 -7.36
CA VAL A 41 -5.90 2.22 -7.47
C VAL A 41 -7.16 2.97 -7.86
N TYR A 42 -7.56 3.91 -7.03
CA TYR A 42 -8.71 4.79 -7.23
C TYR A 42 -8.25 6.25 -7.30
N THR A 43 -9.08 7.09 -7.89
CA THR A 43 -8.93 8.55 -7.87
C THR A 43 -9.95 9.15 -6.91
N ILE A 44 -9.57 10.20 -6.19
CA ILE A 44 -10.48 11.00 -5.35
C ILE A 44 -10.83 12.27 -6.13
N GLY A 45 -12.12 12.48 -6.35
CA GLY A 45 -12.76 13.58 -7.06
C GLY A 45 -14.13 13.77 -6.43
N VAL A 46 -15.17 14.21 -7.15
CA VAL A 46 -16.55 14.20 -6.63
C VAL A 46 -17.25 12.87 -6.87
N ASN A 47 -18.01 12.40 -5.88
CA ASN A 47 -18.92 11.25 -5.97
C ASN A 47 -18.23 9.97 -6.43
N THR A 48 -17.11 9.61 -5.80
CA THR A 48 -16.19 8.57 -6.30
C THR A 48 -16.53 7.14 -5.88
N TYR A 49 -17.51 6.96 -4.98
CA TYR A 49 -18.00 5.62 -4.67
C TYR A 49 -18.67 4.94 -5.85
N GLY A 50 -18.43 3.63 -5.96
CA GLY A 50 -19.03 2.79 -6.99
C GLY A 50 -18.33 2.89 -8.34
N GLU A 51 -17.40 3.83 -8.51
CA GLU A 51 -16.50 3.79 -9.66
C GLU A 51 -15.59 2.57 -9.58
N PRO A 52 -15.34 1.88 -10.71
CA PRO A 52 -14.34 0.82 -10.73
C PRO A 52 -12.93 1.41 -10.49
N PRO A 53 -11.99 0.60 -9.97
CA PRO A 53 -10.60 1.01 -9.83
C PRO A 53 -10.04 1.43 -11.20
N LYS A 54 -9.26 2.50 -11.24
CA LYS A 54 -8.58 2.95 -12.46
C LYS A 54 -7.49 1.96 -12.89
N LEU A 55 -6.86 1.30 -11.91
CA LEU A 55 -5.93 0.21 -12.14
C LEU A 55 -6.10 -0.88 -11.08
N GLU A 56 -5.94 -2.12 -11.53
CA GLU A 56 -5.68 -3.28 -10.69
C GLU A 56 -4.26 -3.79 -10.99
N LEU A 57 -3.43 -3.84 -9.95
CA LEU A 57 -2.03 -4.21 -10.06
C LEU A 57 -1.78 -5.51 -9.30
N ASP A 58 -1.42 -6.56 -10.03
CA ASP A 58 -1.16 -7.87 -9.45
C ASP A 58 0.31 -8.03 -9.05
N ILE A 59 0.52 -8.25 -7.77
CA ILE A 59 1.81 -8.57 -7.19
C ILE A 59 1.91 -10.10 -7.03
N PRO A 60 2.85 -10.76 -7.72
CA PRO A 60 2.92 -12.21 -7.72
C PRO A 60 3.33 -12.77 -6.35
N ALA A 61 2.80 -13.95 -6.03
CA ALA A 61 3.22 -14.71 -4.86
C ALA A 61 4.68 -15.13 -4.98
N LEU A 62 5.41 -15.10 -3.87
CA LEU A 62 6.75 -15.68 -3.79
C LEU A 62 6.75 -16.83 -2.79
N ARG A 63 7.16 -18.02 -3.24
CA ARG A 63 7.27 -19.18 -2.36
C ARG A 63 8.27 -18.93 -1.24
N GLY A 64 8.08 -19.59 -0.10
CA GLY A 64 9.00 -19.51 1.03
C GLY A 64 10.43 -19.82 0.62
N ARG A 65 11.38 -19.14 1.27
CA ARG A 65 12.82 -19.35 1.02
C ARG A 65 13.19 -20.78 1.44
N PRO A 66 14.10 -21.46 0.72
CA PRO A 66 14.57 -22.77 1.15
C PRO A 66 15.23 -22.66 2.53
N VAL A 67 14.82 -23.55 3.44
CA VAL A 67 15.50 -23.74 4.73
C VAL A 67 16.63 -24.73 4.49
N GLY A 68 17.85 -24.41 4.93
CA GLY A 68 18.99 -25.32 4.81
C GLY A 68 18.68 -26.64 5.54
N VAL A 69 18.86 -27.78 4.85
CA VAL A 69 18.65 -29.09 5.45
C VAL A 69 19.76 -29.32 6.48
N GLY A 70 19.39 -29.50 7.75
CA GLY A 70 20.33 -29.65 8.87
C GLY A 70 21.27 -30.85 8.70
N ALA A 71 22.44 -30.76 9.35
CA ALA A 71 23.61 -31.64 9.21
C ALA A 71 23.42 -33.13 9.64
N GLY A 72 22.19 -33.63 9.78
CA GLY A 72 21.87 -34.95 10.34
C GLY A 72 21.96 -36.15 9.38
N SER A 73 22.25 -35.96 8.08
CA SER A 73 22.29 -37.05 7.10
C SER A 73 23.72 -37.59 6.89
N GLY A 74 23.87 -38.89 6.58
CA GLY A 74 25.16 -39.52 6.29
C GLY A 74 25.88 -38.97 5.04
N PRO A 75 27.18 -39.28 4.80
CA PRO A 75 28.03 -38.59 3.80
C PRO A 75 27.49 -38.60 2.35
N LEU A 76 26.88 -39.71 1.92
CA LEU A 76 26.30 -39.84 0.57
C LEU A 76 24.96 -39.11 0.45
N GLN A 77 24.16 -39.09 1.52
CA GLN A 77 22.94 -38.29 1.57
C GLN A 77 23.28 -36.79 1.56
N ARG A 78 24.35 -36.36 2.23
CA ARG A 78 24.81 -34.95 2.21
C ARG A 78 25.11 -34.44 0.79
N LYS A 79 25.76 -35.24 -0.08
CA LYS A 79 26.08 -34.81 -1.45
C LYS A 79 24.83 -34.60 -2.31
N ARG A 80 23.87 -35.53 -2.27
CA ARG A 80 22.60 -35.41 -3.03
C ARG A 80 21.70 -34.30 -2.48
N VAL A 81 21.61 -34.19 -1.16
CA VAL A 81 20.85 -33.12 -0.47
C VAL A 81 21.45 -31.75 -0.78
N ALA A 82 22.78 -31.62 -0.81
CA ALA A 82 23.45 -30.38 -1.18
C ALA A 82 23.23 -29.99 -2.64
N ALA A 83 23.27 -30.94 -3.58
CA ALA A 83 22.98 -30.68 -5.00
C ALA A 83 21.53 -30.20 -5.21
N GLY A 84 20.55 -30.91 -4.61
CA GLY A 84 19.15 -30.51 -4.67
C GLY A 84 18.86 -29.16 -4.00
N ALA A 85 19.55 -28.85 -2.89
CA ALA A 85 19.44 -27.56 -2.24
C ALA A 85 19.97 -26.40 -3.12
N ARG A 86 21.08 -26.61 -3.83
CA ARG A 86 21.63 -25.62 -4.78
C ARG A 86 20.68 -25.39 -5.94
N GLU A 87 20.22 -26.46 -6.58
CA GLU A 87 19.29 -26.36 -7.71
C GLU A 87 17.98 -25.67 -7.30
N PHE A 88 17.44 -25.98 -6.13
CA PHE A 88 16.26 -25.28 -5.63
C PHE A 88 16.57 -23.81 -5.34
N ALA A 89 17.72 -23.48 -4.75
CA ALA A 89 18.11 -22.09 -4.47
C ALA A 89 18.24 -21.27 -5.76
N GLU A 90 18.82 -21.84 -6.81
CA GLU A 90 18.91 -21.20 -8.14
C GLU A 90 17.53 -20.96 -8.74
N ARG A 91 16.67 -21.99 -8.78
CA ARG A 91 15.29 -21.85 -9.27
C ARG A 91 14.49 -20.84 -8.45
N TRP A 92 14.66 -20.83 -7.13
CA TRP A 92 14.02 -19.85 -6.25
C TRP A 92 14.53 -18.43 -6.54
N GLY A 93 15.83 -18.26 -6.76
CA GLY A 93 16.43 -16.99 -7.16
C GLY A 93 15.84 -16.45 -8.47
N GLU A 94 15.66 -17.31 -9.46
CA GLU A 94 15.01 -16.93 -10.73
C GLU A 94 13.53 -16.58 -10.56
N LEU A 95 12.78 -17.34 -9.75
CA LEU A 95 11.39 -17.00 -9.41
C LEU A 95 11.30 -15.64 -8.71
N HIS A 96 12.21 -15.36 -7.77
CA HIS A 96 12.26 -14.09 -7.06
C HIS A 96 12.57 -12.93 -8.02
N LYS A 97 13.57 -13.07 -8.90
CA LYS A 97 13.89 -12.06 -9.92
C LYS A 97 12.69 -11.77 -10.84
N ARG A 98 11.99 -12.81 -11.30
CA ARG A 98 10.78 -12.67 -12.13
C ARG A 98 9.65 -11.96 -11.38
N ALA A 99 9.43 -12.32 -10.12
CA ALA A 99 8.43 -11.68 -9.28
C ALA A 99 8.72 -10.18 -9.06
N LEU A 100 9.97 -9.82 -8.78
CA LEU A 100 10.41 -8.43 -8.67
C LEU A 100 10.28 -7.67 -9.99
N SER A 101 10.66 -8.29 -11.11
CA SER A 101 10.52 -7.68 -12.43
C SER A 101 9.05 -7.39 -12.76
N SER A 102 8.16 -8.35 -12.50
CA SER A 102 6.72 -8.17 -12.66
C SER A 102 6.18 -7.03 -11.78
N ALA A 103 6.55 -6.99 -10.50
CA ALA A 103 6.13 -5.91 -9.60
C ALA A 103 6.65 -4.53 -10.04
N ARG A 104 7.86 -4.44 -10.60
CA ARG A 104 8.38 -3.20 -11.20
C ARG A 104 7.59 -2.79 -12.44
N ALA A 105 7.21 -3.74 -13.30
CA ALA A 105 6.36 -3.46 -14.45
C ALA A 105 4.98 -2.94 -14.01
N GLN A 106 4.40 -3.47 -12.92
CA GLN A 106 3.19 -2.91 -12.32
C GLN A 106 3.41 -1.47 -11.82
N GLY A 107 4.57 -1.18 -11.23
CA GLY A 107 4.94 0.19 -10.83
C GLY A 107 5.05 1.14 -12.02
N GLN A 108 5.61 0.68 -13.15
CA GLN A 108 5.64 1.46 -14.39
C GLN A 108 4.23 1.74 -14.94
N ARG A 109 3.32 0.76 -14.88
CA ARG A 109 1.90 0.96 -15.24
C ARG A 109 1.24 2.01 -14.35
N LEU A 110 1.52 1.98 -13.05
CA LEU A 110 1.01 3.00 -12.12
C LEU A 110 1.57 4.39 -12.47
N ASN A 111 2.86 4.52 -12.73
CA ASN A 111 3.47 5.80 -13.12
C ASN A 111 2.94 6.34 -14.45
N ALA A 112 2.59 5.45 -15.38
CA ALA A 112 1.99 5.81 -16.66
C ALA A 112 0.49 6.17 -16.56
N LEU A 113 -0.14 6.01 -15.39
CA LEU A 113 -1.53 6.37 -15.18
C LEU A 113 -1.71 7.88 -15.35
N LYS A 114 -2.41 8.27 -16.42
CA LYS A 114 -2.84 9.66 -16.64
C LYS A 114 -4.05 9.93 -15.76
N VAL A 115 -3.88 10.85 -14.81
CA VAL A 115 -4.92 11.24 -13.87
C VAL A 115 -5.25 12.70 -14.13
N SER A 116 -6.41 12.96 -14.74
CA SER A 116 -6.90 14.32 -14.96
C SER A 116 -7.23 14.98 -13.63
N LYS A 117 -7.01 16.29 -13.53
CA LYS A 117 -7.46 17.09 -12.40
C LYS A 117 -9.00 17.06 -12.36
N SER A 118 -9.57 16.72 -11.21
CA SER A 118 -11.00 16.92 -10.95
C SER A 118 -11.20 18.37 -10.51
N GLU A 119 -12.10 19.08 -11.18
CA GLU A 119 -12.46 20.46 -10.82
C GLU A 119 -13.51 20.52 -9.71
N SER A 120 -14.02 19.37 -9.26
CA SER A 120 -15.29 19.28 -8.55
C SER A 120 -15.14 19.17 -7.03
N GLY A 121 -13.97 18.75 -6.52
CA GLY A 121 -13.66 18.60 -5.09
C GLY A 121 -13.01 17.24 -4.72
N THR A 122 -12.90 16.98 -3.42
CA THR A 122 -12.23 15.83 -2.78
C THR A 122 -13.23 15.02 -1.96
N ASP A 123 -13.82 13.97 -2.54
CA ASP A 123 -14.69 13.01 -1.84
C ASP A 123 -13.90 11.95 -1.08
N LEU A 124 -13.37 12.32 0.09
CA LEU A 124 -12.70 11.37 0.97
C LEU A 124 -13.63 10.24 1.38
N GLY A 125 -14.92 10.53 1.57
CA GLY A 125 -15.95 9.54 1.91
C GLY A 125 -16.03 8.39 0.90
N GLY A 126 -16.02 8.70 -0.39
CA GLY A 126 -16.01 7.71 -1.47
C GLY A 126 -14.79 6.81 -1.46
N CYS A 127 -13.58 7.37 -1.28
CA CYS A 127 -12.37 6.57 -1.10
C CYS A 127 -12.47 5.63 0.11
N LEU A 128 -12.92 6.12 1.26
CA LEU A 128 -13.04 5.30 2.46
C LEU A 128 -14.07 4.18 2.30
N LYS A 129 -15.16 4.45 1.58
CA LYS A 129 -16.20 3.46 1.30
C LYS A 129 -15.70 2.37 0.36
N ASN A 130 -15.05 2.74 -0.74
CA ASN A 130 -14.42 1.80 -1.64
C ASN A 130 -13.40 0.92 -0.88
N ALA A 131 -12.56 1.52 -0.02
CA ALA A 131 -11.61 0.77 0.81
C ALA A 131 -12.30 -0.21 1.77
N SER A 132 -13.36 0.23 2.44
CA SER A 132 -14.16 -0.61 3.33
C SER A 132 -14.73 -1.83 2.60
N GLU A 133 -15.23 -1.67 1.38
CA GLU A 133 -15.78 -2.78 0.59
C GLU A 133 -14.68 -3.76 0.15
N GLN A 134 -13.54 -3.25 -0.33
CA GLN A 134 -12.39 -4.09 -0.69
C GLN A 134 -11.87 -4.88 0.52
N PHE A 135 -11.96 -4.33 1.73
CA PHE A 135 -11.52 -4.99 2.96
C PHE A 135 -12.56 -5.97 3.53
N ALA A 136 -13.83 -5.78 3.21
CA ALA A 136 -14.93 -6.65 3.63
C ALA A 136 -15.02 -7.95 2.80
N ASP A 137 -14.41 -7.99 1.61
CA ASP A 137 -14.34 -9.19 0.77
C ASP A 137 -13.64 -10.34 1.51
N ARG A 138 -14.44 -11.31 1.97
CA ARG A 138 -13.98 -12.48 2.74
C ARG A 138 -13.12 -13.44 1.93
N SER A 139 -13.18 -13.38 0.61
CA SER A 139 -12.29 -14.18 -0.25
C SER A 139 -10.83 -13.74 -0.12
N ARG A 140 -10.60 -12.50 0.32
CA ARG A 140 -9.29 -11.89 0.47
C ARG A 140 -8.85 -11.94 1.92
N LYS A 141 -7.90 -12.83 2.20
CA LYS A 141 -7.28 -12.97 3.52
C LYS A 141 -5.89 -12.35 3.49
N GLY A 142 -5.58 -11.51 4.47
CA GLY A 142 -4.25 -10.93 4.64
C GLY A 142 -4.28 -9.55 5.29
N PRO A 143 -3.11 -8.93 5.46
CA PRO A 143 -3.01 -7.54 5.90
C PRO A 143 -3.76 -6.59 4.96
N ARG A 144 -4.37 -5.55 5.52
CA ARG A 144 -5.14 -4.55 4.79
C ARG A 144 -4.40 -3.23 4.84
N TYR A 145 -4.08 -2.67 3.68
CA TYR A 145 -3.43 -1.36 3.59
C TYR A 145 -4.29 -0.40 2.79
N LEU A 146 -4.49 0.80 3.34
CA LEU A 146 -5.00 1.95 2.62
C LEU A 146 -3.88 2.97 2.50
N VAL A 147 -3.50 3.31 1.27
CA VAL A 147 -2.58 4.42 1.00
C VAL A 147 -3.39 5.56 0.37
N MET A 148 -3.26 6.77 0.88
CA MET A 148 -3.93 7.95 0.35
C MET A 148 -2.90 9.02 0.01
N ALA A 149 -2.97 9.56 -1.20
CA ALA A 149 -2.27 10.79 -1.57
C ALA A 149 -3.30 11.91 -1.53
N SER A 150 -3.33 12.72 -0.47
CA SER A 150 -4.35 13.76 -0.27
C SER A 150 -3.90 14.76 0.80
N ASP A 151 -4.39 16.00 0.69
CA ASP A 151 -4.31 17.03 1.73
C ASP A 151 -5.30 16.82 2.89
N LEU A 152 -6.14 15.78 2.80
CA LEU A 152 -7.21 15.43 3.72
C LEU A 152 -8.19 16.57 4.00
N ASP A 153 -8.40 17.45 3.03
CA ASP A 153 -9.37 18.54 3.11
C ASP A 153 -10.60 18.16 2.28
N PRO A 154 -11.68 17.65 2.90
CA PRO A 154 -12.88 17.35 2.14
C PRO A 154 -13.51 18.64 1.65
N ASP A 155 -13.69 18.77 0.34
CA ASP A 155 -14.48 19.82 -0.28
C ASP A 155 -15.45 19.25 -1.33
N GLY A 156 -16.50 20.00 -1.63
CA GLY A 156 -17.61 19.52 -2.47
C GLY A 156 -18.47 18.44 -1.81
N LEU A 157 -19.23 17.72 -2.64
CA LEU A 157 -20.15 16.68 -2.17
C LEU A 157 -19.39 15.48 -1.61
N GLN A 158 -19.54 15.27 -0.31
CA GLN A 158 -19.02 14.09 0.39
C GLN A 158 -20.08 12.99 0.42
N GLN A 159 -19.64 11.76 0.18
CA GLN A 159 -20.52 10.62 0.39
C GLN A 159 -20.58 10.26 1.88
N GLN A 160 -21.77 10.43 2.46
CA GLN A 160 -22.03 9.97 3.82
C GLN A 160 -22.23 8.45 3.80
N SER A 161 -21.31 7.73 4.43
CA SER A 161 -21.45 6.27 4.58
C SER A 161 -20.69 5.73 5.78
N THR A 162 -21.09 4.54 6.22
CA THR A 162 -20.43 3.78 7.25
C THR A 162 -19.25 2.99 6.66
N ALA A 163 -18.09 3.64 6.55
CA ALA A 163 -16.84 2.93 6.26
C ALA A 163 -16.36 2.14 7.48
N ARG A 164 -15.73 0.97 7.25
CA ARG A 164 -15.07 0.16 8.28
C ARG A 164 -13.67 -0.23 7.80
N MET A 165 -12.68 0.02 8.64
CA MET A 165 -11.25 -0.19 8.36
C MET A 165 -10.62 -1.15 9.37
N THR A 166 -11.41 -2.08 9.92
CA THR A 166 -10.99 -2.97 10.99
C THR A 166 -9.68 -3.69 10.69
N GLY A 167 -8.65 -3.37 11.47
CA GLY A 167 -7.31 -3.95 11.39
C GLY A 167 -6.48 -3.47 10.20
N ALA A 168 -6.92 -2.43 9.49
CA ALA A 168 -6.17 -1.88 8.37
C ALA A 168 -5.07 -0.91 8.84
N THR A 169 -3.96 -0.91 8.12
CA THR A 169 -2.91 0.11 8.20
C THR A 169 -3.22 1.20 7.18
N VAL A 170 -3.33 2.44 7.65
CA VAL A 170 -3.58 3.62 6.83
C VAL A 170 -2.31 4.46 6.73
N SER A 171 -1.90 4.78 5.51
CA SER A 171 -0.78 5.67 5.23
C SER A 171 -1.22 6.80 4.32
N VAL A 172 -1.22 8.03 4.84
CA VAL A 172 -1.42 9.22 4.02
C VAL A 172 -0.05 9.77 3.65
N VAL A 173 0.26 9.77 2.37
CA VAL A 173 1.55 10.17 1.82
C VAL A 173 1.46 11.52 1.14
N ASP A 174 2.58 12.25 1.16
CA ASP A 174 2.71 13.58 0.59
C ASP A 174 1.56 14.50 1.00
N PHE A 175 1.22 14.49 2.29
CA PHE A 175 0.20 15.36 2.88
C PHE A 175 0.64 16.82 2.82
N THR A 176 -0.03 17.61 1.99
CA THR A 176 0.21 19.04 1.81
C THR A 176 -0.69 19.86 2.71
N CYS A 177 -0.12 20.89 3.33
CA CYS A 177 -0.87 21.89 4.08
C CYS A 177 0.03 23.11 4.35
N SER A 178 -0.53 24.31 4.19
CA SER A 178 0.22 25.58 4.18
C SER A 178 0.41 26.21 5.58
N GLN A 179 -0.45 25.88 6.55
CA GLN A 179 -0.42 26.49 7.89
C GLN A 179 -0.21 25.44 8.97
N ALA A 180 0.95 25.43 9.62
CA ALA A 180 1.38 24.37 10.55
C ALA A 180 0.31 23.97 11.59
N VAL A 181 -0.33 24.94 12.25
CA VAL A 181 -1.38 24.68 13.26
C VAL A 181 -2.60 23.98 12.64
N GLN A 182 -3.06 24.43 11.47
CA GLN A 182 -4.16 23.79 10.76
C GLN A 182 -3.76 22.38 10.29
N CYS A 183 -2.50 22.19 9.90
CA CYS A 183 -1.97 20.89 9.50
C CYS A 183 -2.03 19.89 10.65
N ASP A 184 -1.58 20.28 11.84
CA ASP A 184 -1.57 19.39 13.01
C ASP A 184 -2.99 19.09 13.48
N ALA A 185 -3.88 20.09 13.48
CA ALA A 185 -5.30 19.88 13.77
C ALA A 185 -5.95 18.90 12.76
N ARG A 186 -5.67 19.07 11.46
CA ARG A 186 -6.19 18.19 10.39
C ARG A 186 -5.64 16.77 10.53
N LYS A 187 -4.33 16.61 10.75
CA LYS A 187 -3.69 15.32 11.02
C LYS A 187 -4.31 14.62 12.23
N SER A 188 -4.49 15.34 13.33
CA SER A 188 -5.07 14.80 14.56
C SER A 188 -6.52 14.37 14.35
N ARG A 189 -7.33 15.22 13.71
CA ARG A 189 -8.73 14.93 13.37
C ARG A 189 -8.86 13.66 12.53
N TRP A 190 -8.08 13.55 11.46
CA TRP A 190 -8.14 12.38 10.58
C TRP A 190 -7.54 11.13 11.19
N THR A 191 -6.47 11.25 11.97
CA THR A 191 -5.92 10.12 12.74
C THR A 191 -6.97 9.55 13.68
N LYS A 192 -7.68 10.43 14.43
CA LYS A 192 -8.80 10.02 15.28
C LYS A 192 -9.89 9.35 14.45
N LYS A 193 -10.29 9.95 13.32
CA LYS A 193 -11.32 9.38 12.44
C LYS A 193 -10.96 7.99 11.91
N PHE A 194 -9.73 7.78 11.42
CA PHE A 194 -9.30 6.46 10.94
C PHE A 194 -9.32 5.40 12.06
N ARG A 195 -8.92 5.77 13.28
CA ARG A 195 -8.99 4.88 14.46
C ARG A 195 -10.43 4.57 14.85
N GLU A 196 -11.33 5.55 14.81
CA GLU A 196 -12.78 5.35 15.02
C GLU A 196 -13.38 4.40 13.99
N LEU A 197 -12.88 4.42 12.74
CA LEU A 197 -13.25 3.47 11.69
C LEU A 197 -12.61 2.07 11.88
N GLY A 198 -11.70 1.90 12.84
CA GLY A 198 -11.09 0.62 13.20
C GLY A 198 -9.69 0.37 12.61
N ALA A 199 -9.04 1.38 12.03
CA ALA A 199 -7.65 1.25 11.58
C ALA A 199 -6.73 0.94 12.78
N SER A 200 -5.84 -0.04 12.61
CA SER A 200 -4.86 -0.44 13.64
C SER A 200 -3.68 0.51 13.69
N THR A 201 -3.23 0.97 12.52
CA THR A 201 -2.09 1.89 12.36
C THR A 201 -2.48 3.02 11.44
N VAL A 202 -2.02 4.24 11.76
CA VAL A 202 -2.22 5.43 10.93
C VAL A 202 -0.92 6.23 10.89
N SER A 203 -0.40 6.49 9.69
CA SER A 203 0.73 7.40 9.46
C SER A 203 0.33 8.49 8.47
N ILE A 204 0.77 9.74 8.73
CA ILE A 204 0.53 10.88 7.83
C ILE A 204 1.86 11.61 7.63
N THR A 205 2.48 11.41 6.47
CA THR A 205 3.81 11.93 6.15
C THR A 205 3.74 13.13 5.20
N ARG A 206 4.73 14.03 5.32
CA ARG A 206 4.86 15.20 4.44
C ARG A 206 5.51 14.82 3.10
N PRO A 207 5.36 15.66 2.06
CA PRO A 207 6.04 15.50 0.79
C PRO A 207 7.53 15.16 0.94
N GLY A 208 7.99 14.14 0.22
CA GLY A 208 9.40 13.76 0.18
C GLY A 208 9.87 12.85 1.33
N TYR A 209 8.99 12.47 2.27
CA TYR A 209 9.30 11.50 3.34
C TYR A 209 8.35 10.29 3.32
N PRO A 210 8.37 9.44 2.27
CA PRO A 210 7.57 8.22 2.23
C PRO A 210 8.23 7.12 3.06
N GLU A 211 8.33 7.31 4.37
CA GLU A 211 8.83 6.25 5.25
C GLU A 211 7.72 5.18 5.48
N HIS A 212 8.11 3.90 5.35
CA HIS A 212 7.35 2.71 5.78
C HIS A 212 6.03 2.37 5.05
N LEU A 213 5.92 2.61 3.73
CA LEU A 213 4.77 2.11 2.97
C LEU A 213 4.71 0.57 2.98
N PHE A 214 3.56 0.05 3.41
CA PHE A 214 3.25 -1.39 3.52
C PHE A 214 4.01 -2.16 4.61
N GLU A 215 4.61 -1.47 5.58
CA GLU A 215 5.21 -2.14 6.74
C GLU A 215 4.17 -2.40 7.84
N ASP A 216 4.26 -3.58 8.46
CA ASP A 216 3.49 -3.90 9.64
C ASP A 216 4.19 -3.23 10.84
N GLY A 217 3.48 -2.39 11.60
CA GLY A 217 4.04 -1.55 12.68
C GLY A 217 4.59 -2.30 13.91
N SER A 218 5.10 -3.52 13.75
CA SER A 218 5.63 -4.38 14.83
C SER A 218 7.13 -4.20 15.10
N GLY A 219 7.72 -3.06 14.73
CA GLY A 219 9.17 -2.81 14.84
C GLY A 219 9.52 -1.50 15.55
N SER A 220 9.05 -1.29 16.79
CA SER A 220 9.61 -0.27 17.68
C SER A 220 9.80 -0.82 19.09
N THR A 221 10.80 -1.68 19.26
CA THR A 221 11.51 -1.82 20.54
C THR A 221 12.79 -0.99 20.47
N GLY A 222 12.61 0.34 20.45
CA GLY A 222 13.70 1.28 20.71
C GLY A 222 13.96 1.32 22.21
N ALA A 223 14.98 0.60 22.65
CA ALA A 223 15.61 0.77 23.95
C ALA A 223 16.04 2.24 24.09
N GLY A 224 15.45 2.96 25.05
CA GLY A 224 15.94 4.22 25.54
C GLY A 224 16.94 3.93 26.66
N SER A 225 18.18 4.39 26.43
CA SER A 225 19.31 4.42 27.36
C SER A 225 19.01 5.16 28.65
#